data_AF-A0A7Y2JD78-F1
#
_entry.id   AF-A0A7Y2JD78-F1
#
_cell.length_a   1.000
_cell.length_b   1.000
_cell.length_c   1.000
_cell.angle_alpha   90.00
_cell.angle_beta   90.00
_cell.angle_gamma   90.00
#
_symmetry.space_group_name_H-M   'P 1'
#
loop_
_entity.id
_entity.type
_entity.pdbx_description
1 polymer ?
#
loop_
_entity_poly.entity_id
_entity_poly.type
_entity_poly.pdbx_seq_one_letter_code
_entity_poly.pdbx_strand_id
1 'polypeptide(L)'
;MKTKFTYIILLLVPVVLMAQREFHVFPADHYKSPGTQAGDGSLTSPWDLQTALSQPNSDVNGGDTIWLHGGTYTGRFISTINSTKPDKKILVSSISGEQVIL
;
A
#
# COMPACT_ATOMS: atom_id res chain seq x y z
N MET A 1 -12.81 -5.48 -37.13
CA MET A 1 -12.06 -4.70 -36.12
C MET A 1 -12.74 -4.63 -34.76
N LYS A 2 -14.07 -4.67 -34.65
CA LYS A 2 -14.79 -4.60 -33.34
C LYS A 2 -14.62 -5.85 -32.46
N THR A 3 -14.65 -7.05 -33.04
CA THR A 3 -14.50 -8.32 -32.30
C THR A 3 -13.12 -8.51 -31.67
N LYS A 4 -12.03 -8.15 -32.37
CA LYS A 4 -10.66 -8.23 -31.81
C LYS A 4 -10.47 -7.29 -30.61
N PHE A 5 -11.12 -6.14 -30.61
CA PHE A 5 -11.05 -5.16 -29.50
C PHE A 5 -11.80 -5.66 -28.25
N THR A 6 -12.93 -6.36 -28.44
CA THR A 6 -13.68 -6.99 -27.34
C THR A 6 -12.87 -8.06 -26.63
N TYR A 7 -12.12 -8.90 -27.34
CA TYR A 7 -11.26 -9.93 -26.73
C TYR A 7 -10.08 -9.34 -25.94
N ILE A 8 -9.52 -8.22 -26.40
CA ILE A 8 -8.42 -7.54 -25.70
C ILE A 8 -8.91 -6.93 -24.37
N ILE A 9 -10.10 -6.31 -24.37
CA ILE A 9 -10.71 -5.79 -23.14
C ILE A 9 -11.07 -6.93 -22.17
N LEU A 10 -11.61 -8.04 -22.68
CA LEU A 10 -11.99 -9.20 -21.86
C LEU A 10 -10.78 -9.87 -21.18
N LEU A 11 -9.61 -9.83 -21.80
CA LEU A 11 -8.35 -10.35 -21.25
C LEU A 11 -7.68 -9.41 -20.25
N LEU A 12 -7.84 -8.08 -20.39
CA LEU A 12 -7.22 -7.08 -19.53
C LEU A 12 -7.92 -6.93 -18.17
N VAL A 13 -9.26 -6.98 -18.13
CA VAL A 13 -10.05 -6.82 -16.89
C VAL A 13 -9.67 -7.81 -15.77
N PRO A 14 -9.54 -9.12 -16.01
CA PRO A 14 -9.13 -10.05 -14.95
C PRO A 14 -7.69 -9.84 -14.48
N VAL A 15 -6.78 -9.35 -15.33
CA VAL A 15 -5.38 -9.10 -14.97
C VAL A 15 -5.25 -7.95 -13.97
N VAL A 16 -6.06 -6.90 -14.10
CA VAL A 16 -6.07 -5.76 -13.15
C VAL A 16 -6.63 -6.18 -11.78
N LEU A 17 -7.60 -7.10 -11.74
CA LEU A 17 -8.15 -7.62 -10.48
C LEU A 17 -7.19 -8.54 -9.72
N MET A 18 -6.21 -9.12 -10.42
CA MET A 18 -5.16 -9.95 -9.82
C MET A 18 -3.90 -9.12 -9.46
N ALA A 19 -3.87 -7.83 -9.80
CA ALA A 19 -2.73 -6.99 -9.48
C ALA A 19 -2.64 -6.76 -7.96
N GLN A 20 -1.48 -7.08 -7.40
CA GLN A 20 -1.10 -6.80 -6.03
C GLN A 20 -1.25 -5.30 -5.75
N ARG A 21 -1.99 -4.93 -4.69
CA ARG A 21 -2.14 -3.53 -4.32
C ARG A 21 -0.89 -3.06 -3.59
N GLU A 22 -0.44 -1.88 -3.96
CA GLU A 22 0.68 -1.20 -3.31
C GLU A 22 0.16 0.07 -2.62
N PHE A 23 0.67 0.29 -1.41
CA PHE A 23 0.35 1.46 -0.60
C PHE A 23 1.65 2.16 -0.21
N HIS A 24 1.57 3.47 -0.04
CA HIS A 24 2.71 4.32 0.28
C HIS A 24 2.50 5.02 1.61
N VAL A 25 3.57 4.99 2.40
CA VAL A 25 3.60 5.52 3.76
C VAL A 25 4.77 6.47 3.86
N PHE A 26 4.50 7.68 4.32
CA PHE A 26 5.52 8.69 4.59
C PHE A 26 5.49 9.08 6.07
N PRO A 27 6.60 9.60 6.61
CA PRO A 27 6.57 10.26 7.91
C PRO A 27 5.52 11.39 7.94
N ALA A 28 4.88 11.59 9.09
CA ALA A 28 3.86 12.62 9.24
C ALA A 28 4.40 14.05 9.04
N ASP A 29 5.70 14.24 9.28
CA ASP A 29 6.45 15.48 9.12
C ASP A 29 7.22 15.57 7.80
N HIS A 30 6.98 14.65 6.86
CA HIS A 30 7.68 14.65 5.58
C HIS A 30 7.38 15.92 4.77
N TYR A 31 8.44 16.62 4.35
CA TYR A 31 8.39 17.98 3.81
C TYR A 31 7.61 18.15 2.48
N LYS A 32 7.50 17.11 1.67
CA LYS A 32 6.80 17.15 0.36
C LYS A 32 5.46 16.43 0.36
N SER A 33 5.43 15.28 1.02
CA SER A 33 4.33 14.33 0.97
C SER A 33 4.13 13.78 2.38
N PRO A 34 3.59 14.57 3.31
CA PRO A 34 3.36 14.12 4.67
C PRO A 34 2.37 12.96 4.67
N GLY A 35 2.69 11.90 5.40
CA GLY A 35 1.73 10.83 5.68
C GLY A 35 0.60 11.35 6.57
N THR A 36 -0.64 10.97 6.28
CA THR A 36 -1.79 11.42 7.07
C THR A 36 -2.80 10.32 7.36
N GLN A 37 -3.55 10.47 8.45
CA GLN A 37 -4.65 9.57 8.77
C GLN A 37 -5.81 9.66 7.77
N ALA A 38 -5.97 10.80 7.10
CA ALA A 38 -6.98 11.02 6.08
C ALA A 38 -6.55 10.55 4.67
N GLY A 39 -5.32 10.03 4.52
CA GLY A 39 -4.81 9.50 3.27
C GLY A 39 -5.58 8.28 2.80
N ASP A 40 -5.38 7.90 1.54
CA ASP A 40 -5.93 6.67 0.94
C ASP A 40 -4.82 5.62 0.68
N GLY A 41 -3.59 5.93 1.08
CA GLY A 41 -2.42 5.08 0.88
C GLY A 41 -1.86 5.15 -0.54
N SER A 42 -2.36 6.02 -1.41
CA SER A 42 -1.73 6.31 -2.70
C SER A 42 -0.46 7.16 -2.52
N LEU A 43 0.38 7.22 -3.55
CA LEU A 43 1.58 8.06 -3.54
C LEU A 43 1.24 9.56 -3.39
N THR A 44 0.08 9.98 -3.88
CA THR A 44 -0.40 11.37 -3.83
C THR A 44 -1.10 11.74 -2.52
N SER A 45 -1.65 10.74 -1.81
CA SER A 45 -2.33 10.92 -0.52
C SER A 45 -1.93 9.79 0.44
N PRO A 46 -0.66 9.77 0.87
CA PRO A 46 -0.11 8.64 1.60
C PRO A 46 -0.65 8.57 3.04
N TRP A 47 -0.58 7.37 3.60
CA TRP A 47 -0.82 7.18 5.03
C TRP A 47 0.39 7.57 5.87
N ASP A 48 0.13 7.93 7.12
CA ASP A 48 1.15 7.82 8.17
C ASP A 48 1.31 6.33 8.58
N LEU A 49 2.38 6.03 9.32
CA LEU A 49 2.72 4.65 9.66
C LEU A 49 1.68 3.98 10.57
N GLN A 50 1.13 4.67 11.56
CA GLN A 50 0.13 4.04 12.44
C GLN A 50 -1.16 3.74 11.66
N THR A 51 -1.57 4.66 10.80
CA THR A 51 -2.75 4.49 9.93
C THR A 51 -2.58 3.29 9.00
N ALA A 52 -1.41 3.12 8.38
CA ALA A 52 -1.12 1.97 7.52
C ALA A 52 -1.14 0.64 8.30
N LEU A 53 -0.62 0.63 9.53
CA LEU A 53 -0.56 -0.55 10.40
C LEU A 53 -1.90 -0.88 11.09
N SER A 54 -2.93 -0.04 10.91
CA SER A 54 -4.27 -0.21 11.46
C SER A 54 -5.36 -0.44 10.41
N GLN A 55 -4.98 -0.66 9.14
CA GLN A 55 -5.96 -0.84 8.07
C GLN A 55 -6.82 -2.09 8.25
N PRO A 56 -8.12 -2.04 7.92
CA PRO A 56 -8.98 -3.20 7.91
C PRO A 56 -8.67 -4.10 6.70
N ASN A 57 -9.11 -5.36 6.80
CA ASN A 57 -8.94 -6.36 5.73
C ASN A 57 -9.63 -6.02 4.40
N SER A 58 -10.56 -5.07 4.39
CA SER A 58 -11.20 -4.53 3.17
C SER A 58 -10.22 -3.69 2.34
N ASP A 59 -9.25 -3.06 2.99
CA ASP A 59 -8.30 -2.17 2.34
C ASP A 59 -6.96 -2.85 2.11
N VAL A 60 -6.39 -3.47 3.15
CA VAL A 60 -5.11 -4.18 3.09
C VAL A 60 -5.29 -5.64 3.47
N ASN A 61 -4.82 -6.56 2.61
CA ASN A 61 -4.93 -7.99 2.86
C ASN A 61 -3.73 -8.76 2.27
N GLY A 62 -3.74 -10.09 2.45
CA GLY A 62 -2.70 -10.95 1.92
C GLY A 62 -2.42 -10.72 0.44
N GLY A 63 -1.13 -10.58 0.12
CA GLY A 63 -0.65 -10.31 -1.22
C GLY A 63 -0.44 -8.84 -1.51
N ASP A 64 -0.79 -7.92 -0.58
CA ASP A 64 -0.54 -6.49 -0.75
C ASP A 64 0.82 -6.07 -0.19
N THR A 65 1.29 -4.89 -0.60
CA THR A 65 2.54 -4.30 -0.09
C THR A 65 2.33 -2.88 0.41
N ILE A 66 2.87 -2.62 1.59
CA ILE A 66 2.97 -1.29 2.20
C ILE A 66 4.44 -0.87 2.10
N TRP A 67 4.70 0.12 1.26
CA TRP A 67 6.02 0.72 1.07
C TRP A 67 6.22 1.89 2.04
N LEU A 68 7.24 1.78 2.88
CA LEU A 68 7.72 2.85 3.74
C LEU A 68 8.77 3.67 2.98
N HIS A 69 8.49 4.94 2.77
CA HIS A 69 9.45 5.89 2.20
C HIS A 69 10.41 6.40 3.27
N GLY A 70 11.56 6.91 2.83
CA GLY A 70 12.64 7.33 3.68
C GLY A 70 12.25 8.45 4.65
N GLY A 71 12.79 8.38 5.86
CA GLY A 71 12.62 9.37 6.91
C GLY A 71 12.43 8.77 8.29
N THR A 72 12.19 9.65 9.26
CA THR A 72 12.08 9.30 10.68
C THR A 72 10.63 9.24 11.11
N TYR A 73 10.18 8.04 11.44
CA TYR A 73 8.84 7.78 11.94
C TYR A 73 8.86 7.84 13.47
N THR A 74 8.54 9.01 14.02
CA THR A 74 8.58 9.20 15.48
C THR A 74 7.28 8.73 16.12
N GLY A 75 7.36 7.77 17.04
CA GLY A 75 6.18 7.37 17.81
C GLY A 75 6.26 5.95 18.38
N ARG A 76 5.11 5.48 18.87
CA ARG A 76 4.89 4.07 19.20
C ARG A 76 3.91 3.51 18.20
N PHE A 77 4.30 2.44 17.53
CA PHE A 77 3.50 1.83 16.48
C PHE A 77 3.05 0.44 16.90
N ILE A 78 1.76 0.17 16.68
CA ILE A 78 1.17 -1.15 16.91
C ILE A 78 0.58 -1.63 15.58
N SER A 79 0.99 -2.82 15.16
CA SER A 79 0.43 -3.49 13.97
C SER A 79 -0.77 -4.33 14.35
N THR A 80 -1.93 -4.02 13.76
CA THR A 80 -3.17 -4.81 13.87
C THR A 80 -3.60 -5.40 12.53
N ILE A 81 -2.91 -5.06 11.44
CA ILE A 81 -3.11 -5.68 10.13
C ILE A 81 -2.89 -7.19 10.19
N ASN A 82 -3.73 -7.92 9.47
CA ASN A 82 -3.65 -9.37 9.36
C ASN A 82 -4.06 -9.79 7.94
N SER A 83 -3.61 -10.97 7.50
CA SER A 83 -4.06 -11.53 6.22
C SER A 83 -5.21 -12.51 6.48
N THR A 84 -6.29 -12.41 5.71
CA THR A 84 -7.37 -13.41 5.66
C THR A 84 -7.25 -14.36 4.47
N LYS A 85 -6.26 -14.15 3.58
CA LYS A 85 -6.04 -15.00 2.40
C LYS A 85 -5.03 -16.11 2.73
N PRO A 86 -5.36 -17.39 2.47
CA PRO A 86 -4.43 -18.52 2.67
C PRO A 86 -3.10 -18.30 1.94
N ASP A 87 -1.99 -18.60 2.62
CA ASP A 87 -0.61 -18.56 2.09
C ASP A 87 -0.15 -17.20 1.52
N LYS A 88 -0.90 -16.13 1.77
CA LYS A 88 -0.56 -14.77 1.36
C LYS A 88 -0.24 -13.93 2.58
N LYS A 89 0.87 -13.19 2.51
CA LYS A 89 1.33 -12.25 3.55
C LYS A 89 1.10 -10.82 3.11
N ILE A 90 0.97 -9.91 4.07
CA ILE A 90 1.09 -8.47 3.83
C ILE A 90 2.58 -8.14 3.97
N LEU A 91 3.18 -7.55 2.95
CA LEU A 91 4.57 -7.10 3.01
C LEU A 91 4.60 -5.65 3.50
N VAL A 92 5.32 -5.39 4.58
CA VAL A 92 5.66 -4.02 5.01
C VAL A 92 7.17 -3.88 4.85
N SER A 93 7.61 -2.97 3.98
CA SER A 93 9.04 -2.87 3.63
C SER A 93 9.43 -1.44 3.27
N SER A 94 10.69 -1.11 3.51
CA SER A 94 11.29 0.14 3.04
C SER A 94 11.40 0.12 1.51
N ILE A 95 11.13 1.24 0.86
CA ILE A 95 11.41 1.40 -0.56
C ILE A 95 12.93 1.32 -0.82
N SER A 96 13.31 0.76 -1.98
CA SER A 96 14.71 0.51 -2.30
C SER A 96 15.51 1.81 -2.38
N GLY A 97 16.68 1.84 -1.74
CA GLY A 97 17.59 2.98 -1.77
C GLY A 97 17.24 4.11 -0.79
N GLU A 98 16.17 3.98 -0.02
CA GLU A 98 15.78 4.95 1.01
C GLU A 98 15.96 4.37 2.42
N GLN A 99 16.26 5.24 3.39
CA GLN A 99 16.48 4.85 4.77
C GLN A 99 15.26 5.18 5.64
N VAL A 100 14.69 4.15 6.25
CA VAL A 100 13.58 4.25 7.19
C VAL A 100 14.12 4.14 8.61
N ILE A 101 13.75 5.08 9.48
CA ILE A 101 14.14 5.14 10.89
C ILE A 101 12.87 5.11 11.74
N LEU A 102 12.82 4.22 12.74
CA LEU A 102 11.70 4.01 13.66
C LEU A 102 12.12 4.30 15.10
#